data_AF-K5WYE1-F1
#
_entry.id   AF-K5WYE1-F1
#
_cell.length_a   1.000
_cell.length_b   1.000
_cell.length_c   1.000
_cell.angle_alpha   90.00
_cell.angle_beta   90.00
_cell.angle_gamma   90.00
#
_symmetry.space_group_name_H-M   'P 1'
#
loop_
_entity.id
_entity.type
_entity.pdbx_description
1 polymer ?
#
loop_
_entity_poly.entity_id
_entity_poly.type
_entity_poly.pdbx_seq_one_letter_code
_entity_poly.pdbx_strand_id
1 'polypeptide(L)'
;ITDFASQGKTRTPNVVDLTHCRNYQSFYTCLSRGTSAASMIILKPFDSKLITKGGTKGATGYLRQELHALDILDEITKQRFEGKLPASVTGTF
;
A
#
# COMPACT_ATOMS: atom_id res chain seq x y z
N ILE A 1 10.22 12.92 13.42
CA ILE A 1 8.90 12.27 13.64
C ILE A 1 9.08 10.78 13.42
N THR A 2 8.49 9.92 14.24
CA THR A 2 8.51 8.47 13.98
C THR A 2 7.57 8.15 12.83
N ASP A 3 7.72 6.97 12.22
CA ASP A 3 6.81 6.46 11.21
C ASP A 3 5.36 6.44 11.72
N PHE A 4 5.11 5.87 12.90
CA PHE A 4 3.79 5.86 13.55
C PHE A 4 3.20 7.26 13.72
N ALA A 5 3.96 8.20 14.31
CA ALA A 5 3.46 9.55 14.56
C ALA A 5 3.28 10.38 13.28
N SER A 6 3.87 9.93 12.16
CA SER A 6 3.73 10.59 10.85
C SER A 6 2.47 10.16 10.10
N GLN A 7 1.82 9.06 10.49
CA GLN A 7 0.66 8.54 9.78
C GLN A 7 -0.44 9.60 9.62
N GLY A 8 -1.00 9.68 8.40
CA GLY A 8 -2.06 10.63 8.06
C GLY A 8 -1.61 12.07 7.82
N LYS A 9 -0.30 12.37 7.86
CA LYS A 9 0.23 13.72 7.62
C LYS A 9 0.72 13.88 6.17
N THR A 10 0.61 15.10 5.66
CA THR A 10 1.19 15.52 4.39
C THR A 10 2.37 16.45 4.65
N ARG A 11 3.49 16.27 3.92
CA ARG A 11 4.74 17.00 4.12
C ARG A 11 5.35 17.41 2.79
N THR A 12 5.78 18.67 2.72
CA THR A 12 6.56 19.24 1.61
C THR A 12 7.58 20.23 2.21
N PRO A 13 8.89 19.92 2.27
CA PRO A 13 9.53 18.68 1.81
C PRO A 13 9.35 17.51 2.79
N ASN A 14 9.28 16.29 2.25
CA ASN A 14 9.29 15.05 3.01
C ASN A 14 10.71 14.50 3.15
N VAL A 15 11.42 14.97 4.18
CA VAL A 15 12.73 14.44 4.58
C VAL A 15 12.54 13.18 5.43
N VAL A 16 13.14 12.07 5.02
CA VAL A 16 13.01 10.75 5.67
C VAL A 16 14.36 10.03 5.81
N ASP A 17 14.53 9.35 6.95
CA ASP A 17 15.57 8.33 7.16
C ASP A 17 14.88 6.97 7.24
N LEU A 18 15.22 6.07 6.31
CA LEU A 18 14.57 4.77 6.15
C LEU A 18 15.36 3.61 6.79
N THR A 19 16.54 3.88 7.35
CA THR A 19 17.46 2.86 7.88
C THR A 19 16.85 2.01 8.99
N HIS A 20 15.91 2.56 9.76
CA HIS A 20 15.26 1.89 10.87
C HIS A 20 13.84 1.38 10.57
N CYS A 21 13.40 1.44 9.30
CA CYS A 21 12.11 0.88 8.88
C CYS A 21 12.15 -0.65 8.99
N ARG A 22 11.24 -1.24 9.78
CA ARG A 22 11.28 -2.67 10.13
C ARG A 22 10.52 -3.56 9.16
N ASN A 23 9.53 -3.00 8.48
CA ASN A 23 8.62 -3.71 7.59
C ASN A 23 8.13 -2.77 6.47
N TYR A 24 7.46 -3.35 5.48
CA TYR A 24 6.91 -2.61 4.34
C TYR A 24 5.93 -1.49 4.76
N GLN A 25 5.18 -1.63 5.87
CA GLN A 25 4.24 -0.60 6.34
C GLN A 25 4.97 0.65 6.85
N SER A 26 6.11 0.50 7.53
CA SER A 26 6.96 1.62 7.94
C SER A 26 7.48 2.37 6.71
N PHE A 27 7.97 1.66 5.70
CA PHE A 27 8.41 2.27 4.44
C PHE A 27 7.27 3.04 3.76
N TYR A 28 6.12 2.38 3.59
CA TYR A 28 4.94 3.00 3.00
C TYR A 28 4.53 4.25 3.78
N THR A 29 4.50 4.18 5.11
CA THR A 29 4.09 5.29 5.97
C THR A 29 5.05 6.47 5.89
N CYS A 30 6.37 6.26 5.84
CA CYS A 30 7.33 7.35 5.68
C CYS A 30 7.25 7.99 4.30
N LEU A 31 7.14 7.18 3.24
CA LEU A 31 7.18 7.64 1.85
C LEU A 31 5.89 8.35 1.44
N SER A 32 4.72 7.82 1.83
CA SER A 32 3.40 8.37 1.49
C SER A 32 3.04 9.70 2.19
N ARG A 33 3.97 10.32 2.91
CA ARG A 33 3.82 11.68 3.43
C ARG A 33 4.22 12.74 2.41
N GLY A 34 5.01 12.37 1.40
CA GLY A 34 5.39 13.28 0.32
C GLY A 34 4.21 13.53 -0.63
N THR A 35 4.11 14.76 -1.12
CA THR A 35 3.11 15.15 -2.13
C THR A 35 3.55 14.82 -3.55
N SER A 36 4.86 14.74 -3.77
CA SER A 36 5.49 14.41 -5.05
C SER A 36 6.88 13.82 -4.86
N ALA A 37 7.41 13.17 -5.89
CA ALA A 37 8.80 12.67 -5.89
C ALA A 37 9.82 13.81 -5.71
N ALA A 38 9.57 14.99 -6.31
CA ALA A 38 10.43 16.16 -6.17
C ALA A 38 10.49 16.69 -4.72
N SER A 39 9.42 16.48 -3.94
CA SER A 39 9.38 16.85 -2.52
C SER A 39 10.06 15.85 -1.59
N MET A 40 10.58 14.74 -2.10
CA MET A 40 11.11 13.64 -1.28
C MET A 40 12.63 13.73 -1.14
N ILE A 41 13.11 13.68 0.09
CA ILE A 41 14.54 13.68 0.41
C ILE A 41 14.83 12.46 1.27
N ILE A 42 15.58 11.51 0.72
CA ILE A 42 16.01 10.28 1.42
C ILE A 42 17.46 10.48 1.89
N LEU A 43 17.67 10.48 3.21
CA LEU A 43 18.95 10.88 3.80
C LEU A 43 20.05 9.81 3.67
N LYS A 44 19.68 8.53 3.63
CA LYS A 44 20.61 7.39 3.71
C LYS A 44 20.17 6.25 2.80
N PRO A 45 21.11 5.40 2.33
CA PRO A 45 20.74 4.16 1.65
C PRO A 45 19.93 3.25 2.58
N PHE A 46 19.04 2.47 2.00
CA PHE A 46 18.18 1.53 2.72
C PHE A 46 18.06 0.22 1.94
N ASP A 47 17.70 -0.86 2.64
CA ASP A 47 17.44 -2.15 1.99
C ASP A 47 16.05 -2.15 1.34
N SER A 48 15.99 -1.86 0.04
CA SER A 48 14.75 -1.85 -0.73
C SER A 48 14.07 -3.22 -0.81
N LYS A 49 14.78 -4.31 -0.52
CA LYS A 49 14.18 -5.66 -0.49
C LYS A 49 13.11 -5.74 0.60
N LEU A 50 13.19 -4.97 1.67
CA LEU A 50 12.17 -4.96 2.73
C LEU A 50 10.81 -4.42 2.26
N ILE A 51 10.75 -3.72 1.12
CA ILE A 51 9.51 -3.24 0.52
C ILE A 51 8.78 -4.38 -0.20
N THR A 52 9.51 -5.23 -0.93
CA THR A 52 8.93 -6.24 -1.84
C THR A 52 9.00 -7.67 -1.30
N LYS A 53 9.89 -7.96 -0.34
CA LYS A 53 10.09 -9.31 0.19
C LYS A 53 8.84 -9.79 0.90
N GLY A 54 8.24 -10.89 0.44
CA GLY A 54 7.16 -11.59 1.15
C GLY A 54 7.62 -12.21 2.48
N GLY A 55 6.67 -12.65 3.30
CA GLY A 55 6.95 -13.29 4.60
C GLY A 55 6.78 -12.33 5.79
N THR A 56 7.48 -12.56 6.90
CA THR A 56 7.24 -11.90 8.21
C THR A 56 7.50 -10.38 8.23
N LYS A 57 8.28 -9.86 7.28
CA LYS A 57 8.60 -8.42 7.16
C LYS A 57 7.89 -7.72 5.99
N GLY A 58 7.25 -8.49 5.12
CA GLY A 58 6.47 -8.00 3.98
C GLY A 58 4.97 -8.07 4.23
N ALA A 59 4.19 -7.73 3.21
CA ALA A 59 2.76 -8.01 3.23
C ALA A 59 2.55 -9.53 3.35
N THR A 60 1.79 -9.94 4.37
CA THR A 60 1.48 -11.35 4.62
C THR A 60 0.60 -11.89 3.49
N GLY A 61 0.63 -13.21 3.28
CA GLY A 61 -0.21 -13.85 2.25
C GLY A 61 -1.69 -13.56 2.46
N TYR A 62 -2.15 -13.65 3.71
CA TYR A 62 -3.52 -13.32 4.10
C TYR A 62 -3.90 -11.88 3.76
N LEU A 63 -3.06 -10.89 4.12
CA LEU A 63 -3.37 -9.49 3.83
C LEU A 63 -3.43 -9.21 2.31
N ARG A 64 -2.57 -9.87 1.52
CA ARG A 64 -2.63 -9.75 0.06
C ARG A 64 -3.93 -10.32 -0.51
N GLN A 65 -4.41 -11.45 0.04
CA GLN A 65 -5.69 -12.03 -0.35
C GLN A 65 -6.86 -11.11 0.01
N GLU A 66 -6.83 -10.50 1.18
CA GLU A 66 -7.84 -9.54 1.63
C GLU A 66 -7.88 -8.30 0.73
N LEU A 67 -6.73 -7.70 0.42
CA LEU A 67 -6.63 -6.57 -0.51
C LEU A 67 -7.14 -6.95 -1.92
N HIS A 68 -6.78 -8.13 -2.41
CA HIS A 68 -7.28 -8.62 -3.69
C HIS A 68 -8.79 -8.86 -3.70
N ALA A 69 -9.37 -9.33 -2.58
CA ALA A 69 -10.82 -9.47 -2.45
C ALA A 69 -11.53 -8.10 -2.49
N LEU A 70 -10.92 -7.05 -1.92
CA LEU A 70 -11.42 -5.69 -2.03
C LEU A 70 -11.36 -5.17 -3.48
N ASP A 71 -10.28 -5.44 -4.21
CA ASP A 71 -10.16 -5.07 -5.62
C ASP A 71 -11.24 -5.77 -6.48
N ILE A 72 -11.50 -7.05 -6.23
CA ILE A 72 -12.59 -7.79 -6.89
C ILE A 72 -13.94 -7.14 -6.56
N LEU A 73 -14.18 -6.78 -5.30
CA LEU A 73 -15.43 -6.17 -4.87
C LEU A 73 -15.65 -4.80 -5.52
N ASP A 74 -14.59 -4.00 -5.67
CA ASP A 74 -14.64 -2.72 -6.38
C ASP A 74 -15.01 -2.91 -7.85
N GLU A 75 -14.38 -3.87 -8.53
CA GLU A 75 -14.65 -4.16 -9.94
C GLU A 75 -16.08 -4.69 -10.15
N ILE A 76 -16.58 -5.55 -9.26
CA ILE A 76 -18.00 -5.99 -9.27
C ILE A 76 -18.93 -4.78 -9.11
N THR A 77 -18.62 -3.88 -8.17
CA THR A 77 -19.42 -2.69 -7.90
C THR A 77 -19.48 -1.78 -9.13
N LYS A 78 -18.34 -1.57 -9.77
CA LYS A 78 -18.23 -0.81 -11.02
C LYS A 78 -19.03 -1.45 -12.15
N GLN A 79 -18.86 -2.75 -12.40
CA GLN A 79 -19.60 -3.46 -13.46
C GLN A 79 -21.12 -3.46 -13.24
N ARG A 80 -21.56 -3.55 -11.98
CA ARG A 80 -22.97 -3.41 -11.62
C ARG A 80 -23.49 -2.01 -11.92
N PHE A 81 -22.73 -0.97 -11.56
CA PHE A 81 -23.07 0.41 -11.86
C PHE A 81 -23.15 0.67 -13.37
N GLU A 82 -22.22 0.11 -14.14
CA GLU A 82 -22.19 0.20 -15.61
C GLU A 82 -23.24 -0.70 -16.30
N GLY A 83 -24.02 -1.48 -15.56
CA GLY A 83 -25.03 -2.39 -16.11
C GLY A 83 -24.46 -3.57 -16.91
N LYS A 84 -23.17 -3.86 -16.75
CA LYS A 84 -22.46 -4.94 -17.46
C LYS A 84 -22.52 -6.28 -16.75
N LEU A 85 -22.96 -6.28 -15.50
CA LEU A 85 -23.05 -7.49 -14.69
C LEU A 85 -24.35 -8.25 -15.03
N PRO A 86 -24.29 -9.55 -15.33
CA PRO A 86 -25.48 -10.32 -15.65
C PRO A 86 -26.44 -10.39 -14.46
N ALA A 87 -27.75 -10.45 -14.74
CA ALA A 87 -28.80 -10.47 -13.71
C ALA A 87 -28.74 -11.74 -12.82
N SER A 88 -28.16 -12.82 -13.33
CA SER A 88 -27.89 -14.05 -12.58
C SER A 88 -26.50 -14.58 -12.92
N VAL A 89 -25.83 -15.12 -11.91
CA VAL A 89 -24.55 -15.82 -12.06
C VAL A 89 -24.80 -17.29 -11.74
N THR A 90 -24.64 -18.17 -12.73
CA THR A 90 -24.73 -19.62 -12.53
C THR A 90 -23.32 -20.14 -12.28
N GLY A 91 -22.99 -20.46 -11.03
CA GLY A 91 -21.73 -21.10 -10.70
C GLY A 91 -21.78 -22.59 -11.06
N THR A 92 -20.77 -23.09 -11.75
CA THR A 92 -20.51 -24.52 -11.88
C THR A 92 -19.54 -24.95 -10.77
N PHE A 93 -19.97 -25.89 -9.93
CA PHE A 93 -19.12 -26.55 -8.93
C PHE A 93 -18.18 -27.57 -9.58
#